data_AF-A0AAP5I5Q0-F1
#
_entry.id   AF-A0AAP5I5Q0-F1
#
_cell.length_a   1.000
_cell.length_b   1.000
_cell.length_c   1.000
_cell.angle_alpha   90.00
_cell.angle_beta   90.00
_cell.angle_gamma   90.00
#
_symmetry.space_group_name_H-M   'P 1'
#
loop_
_entity.id
_entity.type
_entity.pdbx_description
1 polymer ?
#
loop_
_entity_poly.entity_id
_entity_poly.type
_entity_poly.pdbx_seq_one_letter_code
_entity_poly.pdbx_strand_id
1 'polypeptide(L)'
;MNLIQKGSLPNWQCYIEQTFFEKLKLIQWKEIFARLLESNEDQNLSSTQVLLAFQKYERFLFLIRKYPYVRMVPNQEIDSVLHAHIANIHEFERDCQNLFSVCLKHLPGFGSGGDAERLEWQLAFSQTQELFELNYGQGTMGISAAASCEILWNCSSFSNLKVVC
;
A
#
# COMPACT_ATOMS: atom_id res chain seq x y z
N MET A 1 19.28 28.83 -2.99
CA MET A 1 18.37 29.78 -2.30
C MET A 1 16.95 29.34 -2.57
N ASN A 2 16.36 28.60 -1.62
CA ASN A 2 14.93 28.45 -1.31
C ASN A 2 14.82 27.22 -0.42
N LEU A 3 14.96 27.47 0.88
CA LEU A 3 14.53 26.55 1.92
C LEU A 3 13.01 26.52 1.82
N ILE A 4 12.45 25.41 1.34
CA ILE A 4 11.00 25.19 1.41
C ILE A 4 10.67 25.19 2.90
N GLN A 5 10.05 26.27 3.37
CA GLN A 5 9.44 26.30 4.68
C GLN A 5 8.40 25.18 4.70
N LYS A 6 8.61 24.17 5.56
CA LYS A 6 7.54 23.28 6.00
C LYS A 6 6.53 24.15 6.75
N GLY A 7 5.62 24.78 6.02
CA GLY A 7 4.47 25.46 6.61
C GLY A 7 3.66 24.43 7.39
N SER A 8 3.20 24.78 8.59
CA SER A 8 2.32 23.90 9.35
C SER A 8 1.06 23.61 8.51
N LEU A 9 0.68 22.34 8.40
CA LEU A 9 -0.55 21.96 7.71
C LEU A 9 -1.74 22.72 8.32
N PRO A 10 -2.73 23.16 7.51
CA PRO A 10 -3.97 23.71 8.03
C PRO A 10 -4.62 22.74 9.04
N ASN A 11 -5.30 23.28 10.06
CA ASN A 11 -5.85 22.50 11.17
C ASN A 11 -6.72 21.30 10.71
N TRP A 12 -7.50 21.47 9.63
CA TRP A 12 -8.35 20.39 9.10
C TRP A 12 -7.55 19.26 8.45
N GLN A 13 -6.39 19.54 7.87
CA GLN A 13 -5.56 18.52 7.23
C GLN A 13 -4.84 17.68 8.30
N CYS A 14 -4.37 18.32 9.37
CA CYS A 14 -3.88 17.63 10.57
C CYS A 14 -4.96 16.72 11.17
N TYR A 15 -6.21 17.20 11.26
CA TYR A 15 -7.33 16.38 11.74
C TYR A 15 -7.60 15.17 10.85
N ILE A 16 -7.63 15.32 9.51
CA ILE A 16 -7.82 14.19 8.60
C ILE A 16 -6.70 13.15 8.76
N GLU A 17 -5.44 13.59 8.82
CA GLU A 17 -4.30 12.68 9.03
C GLU A 17 -4.40 11.97 10.39
N GLN A 18 -4.75 12.68 11.46
CA GLN A 18 -4.95 12.09 12.78
C GLN A 18 -6.07 11.04 12.77
N THR A 19 -7.22 11.35 12.19
CA THR A 19 -8.35 10.40 12.11
C THR A 19 -7.99 9.15 11.31
N PHE A 20 -7.16 9.27 10.27
CA PHE A 20 -6.65 8.12 9.54
C PHE A 20 -5.81 7.22 10.44
N PHE A 21 -4.86 7.78 11.20
CA PHE A 21 -4.01 6.97 12.08
C PHE A 21 -4.79 6.33 13.24
N GLU A 22 -5.83 6.98 13.77
CA GLU A 22 -6.70 6.33 14.76
C GLU A 22 -7.46 5.14 14.17
N LYS A 23 -7.94 5.26 12.92
CA LYS A 23 -8.58 4.15 12.20
C LYS A 23 -7.60 3.04 11.84
N LEU A 24 -6.36 3.38 11.50
CA LEU A 24 -5.28 2.44 11.18
C LEU A 24 -4.97 1.51 12.37
N LYS A 25 -5.06 2.02 13.60
CA LYS A 25 -4.89 1.22 14.82
C LYS A 25 -5.99 0.15 15.02
N LEU A 26 -7.13 0.29 14.34
CA LEU A 26 -8.25 -0.66 14.45
C LEU A 26 -8.09 -1.89 13.56
N ILE A 27 -7.11 -1.89 12.64
CA ILE A 27 -6.80 -3.07 11.83
C ILE A 27 -6.34 -4.21 12.74
N GLN A 28 -6.77 -5.42 12.44
CA GLN A 28 -6.41 -6.64 13.17
C GLN A 28 -5.00 -7.14 12.77
N TRP A 29 -3.99 -6.32 13.03
CA TRP A 29 -2.59 -6.55 12.60
C TRP A 29 -2.03 -7.92 12.98
N LYS A 30 -2.45 -8.49 14.12
CA LYS A 30 -2.03 -9.83 14.56
C LYS A 30 -2.47 -10.94 13.61
N GLU A 31 -3.66 -10.81 13.03
CA GLU A 31 -4.20 -11.80 12.10
C GLU A 31 -3.50 -11.73 10.75
N ILE A 32 -3.23 -10.51 10.26
CA ILE A 32 -2.41 -10.28 9.05
C ILE A 32 -1.01 -10.86 9.25
N PHE A 33 -0.40 -10.62 10.42
CA PHE A 33 0.92 -11.13 10.77
C PHE A 33 0.93 -12.67 10.80
N ALA A 34 -0.05 -13.31 11.43
CA ALA A 34 -0.16 -14.77 11.44
C ALA A 34 -0.27 -15.34 10.02
N ARG A 35 -1.13 -14.75 9.17
CA ARG A 35 -1.28 -15.18 7.76
C ARG A 35 0.00 -15.00 6.95
N LEU A 36 0.74 -13.92 7.16
CA LEU A 36 2.03 -13.72 6.49
C LEU A 36 3.04 -14.82 6.87
N LEU A 37 3.12 -15.17 8.16
CA LEU A 37 4.03 -16.23 8.62
C LEU A 37 3.64 -17.63 8.15
N GLU A 38 2.34 -17.87 7.94
CA GLU A 38 1.83 -19.13 7.40
C GLU A 38 1.96 -19.22 5.88
N SER A 39 2.18 -18.11 5.20
CA SER A 39 2.30 -18.07 3.74
C SER A 39 3.58 -18.77 3.27
N ASN A 40 3.44 -19.60 2.24
CA ASN A 40 4.58 -20.28 1.62
C ASN A 40 5.35 -19.41 0.61
N GLU A 41 4.86 -18.21 0.32
CA GLU A 41 5.44 -17.30 -0.67
C GLU A 41 6.72 -16.61 -0.14
N ASP A 42 6.87 -16.50 1.20
CA ASP A 42 7.93 -15.72 1.85
C ASP A 42 8.74 -16.48 2.93
N GLN A 43 8.97 -17.79 2.75
CA GLN A 43 9.54 -18.69 3.78
C GLN A 43 10.96 -18.35 4.34
N ASN A 44 11.55 -17.19 4.04
CA ASN A 44 12.89 -16.80 4.51
C ASN A 44 12.97 -15.41 5.17
N LEU A 45 11.86 -14.77 5.54
CA LEU A 45 11.91 -13.48 6.22
C LEU A 45 12.27 -13.63 7.71
N SER A 46 13.32 -12.92 8.14
CA SER A 46 13.59 -12.72 9.57
C SER A 46 12.50 -11.88 10.23
N SER A 47 12.33 -12.02 11.56
CA SER A 47 11.36 -11.22 12.32
C SER A 47 11.57 -9.70 12.15
N THR A 48 12.82 -9.26 11.94
CA THR A 48 13.13 -7.86 11.66
C THR A 48 12.61 -7.43 10.29
N GLN A 49 12.77 -8.27 9.26
CA GLN A 49 12.26 -7.97 7.92
C GLN A 49 10.73 -7.91 7.92
N VAL A 50 10.06 -8.82 8.64
CA VAL A 50 8.61 -8.78 8.79
C VAL A 50 8.17 -7.46 9.44
N LEU A 51 8.77 -7.06 10.56
CA LEU A 51 8.41 -5.80 11.22
C LEU A 51 8.61 -4.58 10.30
N LEU A 52 9.71 -4.54 9.55
CA LEU A 52 9.97 -3.47 8.59
C LEU A 52 8.95 -3.48 7.44
N ALA A 53 8.53 -4.66 6.97
CA ALA A 53 7.50 -4.78 5.95
C ALA A 53 6.16 -4.20 6.42
N PHE A 54 5.72 -4.49 7.65
CA PHE A 54 4.51 -3.90 8.23
C PHE A 54 4.61 -2.37 8.36
N GLN A 55 5.73 -1.84 8.83
CA GLN A 55 5.94 -0.39 8.90
C GLN A 55 5.86 0.27 7.51
N LYS A 56 6.41 -0.38 6.48
CA LYS A 56 6.34 0.09 5.10
C LYS A 56 4.91 0.00 4.56
N TYR A 57 4.16 -1.04 4.91
CA TYR A 57 2.76 -1.21 4.54
C TYR A 57 1.84 -0.16 5.19
N GLU A 58 2.02 0.17 6.47
CA GLU A 58 1.30 1.27 7.13
C GLU A 58 1.51 2.61 6.40
N ARG A 59 2.76 2.90 6.05
CA ARG A 59 3.13 4.08 5.25
C ARG A 59 2.47 4.05 3.88
N PHE A 60 2.47 2.89 3.23
CA PHE A 60 1.84 2.69 1.93
C PHE A 60 0.34 2.99 1.96
N LEU A 61 -0.39 2.49 2.97
CA LEU A 61 -1.81 2.79 3.16
C LEU A 61 -2.07 4.29 3.34
N PHE A 62 -1.20 4.98 4.09
CA PHE A 62 -1.31 6.43 4.23
C PHE A 62 -1.08 7.17 2.89
N LEU A 63 -0.10 6.74 2.08
CA LEU A 63 0.11 7.31 0.75
C LEU A 63 -1.10 7.10 -0.15
N ILE A 64 -1.71 5.92 -0.15
CA ILE A 64 -2.95 5.65 -0.89
C ILE A 64 -4.05 6.63 -0.45
N ARG A 65 -4.21 6.88 0.86
CA ARG A 65 -5.19 7.85 1.39
C ARG A 65 -4.90 9.28 0.96
N LYS A 66 -3.62 9.66 0.93
CA LYS A 66 -3.16 11.03 0.63
C LYS A 66 -3.19 11.33 -0.87
N TYR A 67 -3.01 10.32 -1.71
CA TYR A 67 -2.96 10.42 -3.16
C TYR A 67 -3.94 9.41 -3.82
N PRO A 68 -5.26 9.55 -3.60
CA PRO A 68 -6.27 8.54 -3.96
C PRO A 68 -6.46 8.30 -5.46
N TYR A 69 -5.81 9.05 -6.36
CA TYR A 69 -5.92 8.86 -7.81
C TYR A 69 -4.60 8.48 -8.48
N VAL A 70 -3.57 8.22 -7.67
CA VAL A 70 -2.27 7.75 -8.16
C VAL A 70 -2.29 6.22 -8.15
N ARG A 71 -1.88 5.62 -9.28
CA ARG A 71 -1.64 4.17 -9.35
C ARG A 71 -0.43 3.86 -8.47
N MET A 72 -0.59 2.95 -7.52
CA MET A 72 0.48 2.60 -6.59
C MET A 72 0.99 1.19 -6.90
N VAL A 73 2.30 1.06 -7.08
CA VAL A 73 2.99 -0.23 -7.25
C VAL A 73 3.84 -0.48 -6.00
N PRO A 74 3.52 -1.47 -5.16
CA PRO A 74 4.33 -1.79 -3.99
C PRO A 74 5.67 -2.41 -4.41
N ASN A 75 6.65 -2.43 -3.50
CA ASN A 75 7.76 -3.38 -3.60
C ASN A 75 7.35 -4.72 -3.00
N GLN A 76 8.15 -5.77 -3.20
CA GLN A 76 7.78 -7.12 -2.79
C GLN A 76 7.48 -7.22 -1.30
N GLU A 77 8.25 -6.56 -0.43
CA GLU A 77 7.98 -6.60 1.02
C GLU A 77 6.63 -5.98 1.41
N ILE A 78 6.23 -4.88 0.77
CA ILE A 78 4.91 -4.26 0.97
C ILE A 78 3.82 -5.17 0.39
N ASP A 79 4.07 -5.77 -0.77
CA ASP A 79 3.13 -6.64 -1.47
C ASP A 79 2.82 -7.92 -0.69
N SER A 80 3.82 -8.52 -0.05
CA SER A 80 3.65 -9.66 0.87
C SER A 80 2.65 -9.37 2.00
N VAL A 81 2.80 -8.21 2.66
CA VAL A 81 1.87 -7.81 3.74
C VAL A 81 0.48 -7.51 3.17
N LEU A 82 0.41 -6.92 1.98
CA LEU A 82 -0.83 -6.65 1.28
C LEU A 82 -1.58 -7.95 0.93
N HIS A 83 -0.90 -8.97 0.42
CA HIS A 83 -1.50 -10.28 0.13
C HIS A 83 -1.99 -10.96 1.41
N ALA A 84 -1.20 -10.92 2.49
CA ALA A 84 -1.63 -11.43 3.79
C ALA A 84 -2.86 -10.68 4.34
N HIS A 85 -3.01 -9.40 4.03
CA HIS A 85 -4.20 -8.62 4.39
C HIS A 85 -5.41 -9.01 3.51
N ILE A 86 -5.23 -9.12 2.20
CA ILE A 86 -6.29 -9.50 1.23
C ILE A 86 -6.78 -10.93 1.44
N ALA A 87 -5.95 -11.84 1.95
CA ALA A 87 -6.28 -13.24 2.19
C ALA A 87 -7.58 -13.43 2.99
N ASN A 88 -7.97 -12.46 3.82
CA ASN A 88 -9.31 -12.35 4.38
C ASN A 88 -10.08 -11.18 3.74
N ILE A 89 -10.77 -11.44 2.62
CA ILE A 89 -11.43 -10.42 1.81
C ILE A 89 -12.42 -9.57 2.63
N HIS A 90 -13.20 -10.19 3.53
CA HIS A 90 -14.18 -9.46 4.35
C HIS A 90 -13.56 -8.54 5.41
N GLU A 91 -12.37 -8.88 5.89
CA GLU A 91 -11.58 -8.02 6.78
C GLU A 91 -10.99 -6.86 5.98
N PHE A 92 -10.34 -7.18 4.84
CA PHE A 92 -9.75 -6.19 3.95
C PHE A 92 -10.75 -5.15 3.42
N GLU A 93 -11.93 -5.58 2.97
CA GLU A 93 -12.99 -4.67 2.49
C GLU A 93 -13.48 -3.74 3.60
N ARG A 94 -13.63 -4.26 4.82
CA ARG A 94 -14.05 -3.47 5.99
C ARG A 94 -13.00 -2.43 6.38
N ASP A 95 -11.74 -2.83 6.37
CA ASP A 95 -10.62 -1.94 6.69
C ASP A 95 -10.47 -0.88 5.59
N CYS A 96 -10.66 -1.25 4.32
CA CYS A 96 -10.72 -0.29 3.22
C CYS A 96 -11.86 0.71 3.41
N GLN A 97 -13.07 0.23 3.74
CA GLN A 97 -14.22 1.09 3.98
C GLN A 97 -13.98 2.03 5.17
N ASN A 98 -13.32 1.55 6.23
CA ASN A 98 -12.98 2.35 7.39
C ASN A 98 -11.95 3.45 7.03
N LEU A 99 -10.85 3.09 6.38
CA LEU A 99 -9.72 3.98 6.08
C LEU A 99 -9.98 4.94 4.93
N PHE A 100 -10.60 4.45 3.86
CA PHE A 100 -10.70 5.11 2.56
C PHE A 100 -12.14 5.47 2.17
N SER A 101 -13.14 4.93 2.88
CA SER A 101 -14.57 5.04 2.52
C SER A 101 -14.91 4.45 1.14
N VAL A 102 -13.99 3.66 0.59
CA VAL A 102 -14.12 2.89 -0.65
C VAL A 102 -13.36 1.57 -0.49
N CYS A 103 -13.56 0.62 -1.40
CA CYS A 103 -12.70 -0.55 -1.50
C CYS A 103 -11.48 -0.26 -2.37
N LEU A 104 -10.32 -0.77 -1.99
CA LEU A 104 -9.14 -0.82 -2.86
C LEU A 104 -9.22 -2.06 -3.76
N LYS A 105 -8.73 -1.94 -4.99
CA LYS A 105 -8.62 -3.07 -5.92
C LYS A 105 -7.14 -3.42 -6.13
N HIS A 106 -6.78 -4.64 -5.75
CA HIS A 106 -5.50 -5.25 -6.08
C HIS A 106 -5.56 -5.91 -7.46
N LEU A 107 -4.59 -5.61 -8.33
CA LEU A 107 -4.48 -6.22 -9.66
C LEU A 107 -3.12 -6.94 -9.77
N PRO A 108 -3.09 -8.28 -9.88
CA PRO A 108 -1.86 -9.03 -10.08
C PRO A 108 -1.42 -9.00 -11.55
N GLY A 109 -0.13 -9.24 -11.79
CA GLY A 109 0.46 -9.44 -13.11
C GLY A 109 0.89 -8.15 -13.84
N PHE A 110 0.76 -6.99 -13.21
CA PHE A 110 1.10 -5.72 -13.84
C PHE A 110 2.60 -5.68 -14.24
N GLY A 111 2.87 -5.34 -15.51
CA GLY A 111 4.21 -5.29 -16.09
C GLY A 111 4.64 -6.57 -16.82
N SER A 112 3.73 -7.54 -16.99
CA SER A 112 4.01 -8.84 -17.62
C SER A 112 3.49 -8.97 -19.07
N GLY A 113 2.66 -8.02 -19.53
CA GLY A 113 1.97 -8.02 -20.83
C GLY A 113 2.77 -7.50 -22.02
N GLY A 114 4.08 -7.26 -21.88
CA GLY A 114 4.98 -6.79 -22.94
C GLY A 114 5.66 -5.45 -22.64
N ASP A 115 6.45 -4.94 -23.57
CA ASP A 115 7.35 -3.79 -23.34
C ASP A 115 6.61 -2.51 -22.94
N ALA A 116 5.45 -2.24 -23.53
CA ALA A 116 4.65 -1.05 -23.21
C ALA A 116 4.13 -1.10 -21.77
N GLU A 117 3.53 -2.22 -21.35
CA GLU A 117 3.04 -2.38 -19.98
C GLU A 117 4.19 -2.42 -18.96
N ARG A 118 5.33 -3.02 -19.33
CA ARG A 118 6.55 -2.99 -18.51
C ARG A 118 7.03 -1.55 -18.28
N LEU A 119 6.96 -0.68 -19.28
CA LEU A 119 7.33 0.72 -19.13
C LEU A 119 6.34 1.46 -18.21
N GLU A 120 5.03 1.25 -18.37
CA GLU A 120 4.03 1.83 -17.47
C GLU A 120 4.23 1.39 -16.02
N TRP A 121 4.53 0.11 -15.81
CA TRP A 121 4.84 -0.45 -14.50
C TRP A 121 6.08 0.18 -13.87
N GLN A 122 7.17 0.35 -14.64
CA GLN A 122 8.38 1.03 -14.19
C GLN A 122 8.11 2.48 -13.77
N LEU A 123 7.33 3.22 -14.57
CA LEU A 123 6.96 4.60 -14.26
C LEU A 123 6.09 4.69 -13.01
N ALA A 124 5.10 3.81 -12.86
CA ALA A 124 4.23 3.78 -11.68
C ALA A 124 4.99 3.38 -10.40
N PHE A 125 5.95 2.45 -10.50
CA PHE A 125 6.82 2.11 -9.38
C PHE A 125 7.74 3.27 -9.00
N SER A 126 8.37 3.93 -9.98
CA SER A 126 9.19 5.13 -9.75
C SER A 126 8.38 6.23 -9.05
N GLN A 127 7.15 6.47 -9.49
CA GLN A 127 6.25 7.42 -8.84
C GLN A 127 5.93 7.02 -7.39
N THR A 128 5.70 5.73 -7.13
CA THR A 128 5.47 5.23 -5.77
C THR A 128 6.68 5.48 -4.88
N GLN A 129 7.90 5.21 -5.37
CA GLN A 129 9.15 5.47 -4.66
C GLN A 129 9.31 6.97 -4.34
N GLU A 130 9.09 7.85 -5.31
CA GLU A 130 9.16 9.30 -5.11
C GLU A 130 8.18 9.78 -4.02
N LEU A 131 6.97 9.22 -3.98
CA LEU A 131 6.00 9.54 -2.92
C LEU A 131 6.46 9.05 -1.55
N PHE A 132 7.09 7.88 -1.45
CA PHE A 132 7.72 7.46 -0.20
C PHE A 132 8.81 8.44 0.25
N GLU A 133 9.71 8.81 -0.65
CA GLU A 133 10.81 9.71 -0.33
C GLU A 133 10.33 11.10 0.07
N LEU A 134 9.33 11.63 -0.63
CA LEU A 134 8.73 12.93 -0.34
C LEU A 134 8.09 12.97 1.06
N ASN A 135 7.44 11.88 1.49
CA ASN A 135 6.65 11.87 2.72
C ASN A 135 7.43 11.35 3.94
N TYR A 136 8.43 10.49 3.75
CA TYR A 136 9.13 9.82 4.85
C TYR A 136 10.66 9.99 4.82
N GLY A 137 11.22 10.45 3.70
CA GLY A 137 12.66 10.59 3.49
C GLY A 137 13.25 9.52 2.56
N GLN A 138 14.47 9.78 2.09
CA GLN A 138 15.15 8.97 1.09
C GLN A 138 15.35 7.51 1.53
N GLY A 139 15.13 6.56 0.63
CA GLY A 139 15.36 5.12 0.87
C GLY A 139 14.37 4.44 1.83
N THR A 140 13.31 5.13 2.25
CA THR A 140 12.35 4.61 3.23
C THR A 140 11.46 3.48 2.72
N MET A 141 11.28 3.36 1.40
CA MET A 141 10.61 2.22 0.80
C MET A 141 11.48 0.95 0.87
N GLY A 142 12.81 1.09 0.98
CA GLY A 142 13.77 -0.01 1.01
C GLY A 142 14.31 -0.40 -0.36
N ILE A 143 15.08 -1.49 -0.39
CA ILE A 143 15.80 -1.95 -1.60
C ILE A 143 15.10 -3.12 -2.32
N SER A 144 13.97 -3.59 -1.79
CA SER A 144 13.20 -4.67 -2.42
C SER A 144 12.72 -4.24 -3.81
N ALA A 145 12.70 -5.20 -4.74
CA ALA A 145 12.27 -4.95 -6.11
C ALA A 145 10.78 -4.58 -6.16
N ALA A 146 10.38 -3.92 -7.24
CA ALA A 146 8.97 -3.70 -7.55
C ALA A 146 8.22 -5.04 -7.62
N ALA A 147 7.04 -5.10 -7.01
CA ALA A 147 6.13 -6.22 -7.18
C ALA A 147 5.41 -6.10 -8.52
N SER A 148 5.00 -7.23 -9.09
CA SER A 148 4.18 -7.27 -10.32
C SER A 148 2.70 -7.09 -9.99
N CYS A 149 2.38 -6.15 -9.11
CA CYS A 149 1.05 -5.89 -8.58
C CYS A 149 0.79 -4.39 -8.57
N GLU A 150 -0.47 -3.99 -8.66
CA GLU A 150 -0.86 -2.60 -8.44
C GLU A 150 -2.10 -2.48 -7.56
N ILE A 151 -2.21 -1.31 -6.93
CA ILE A 151 -3.38 -0.92 -6.16
C ILE A 151 -4.04 0.27 -6.83
N LEU A 152 -5.34 0.10 -7.11
CA LEU A 152 -6.22 1.14 -7.61
C LEU A 152 -7.24 1.52 -6.56
N TRP A 153 -7.48 2.82 -6.43
CA TRP A 153 -8.59 3.34 -5.66
C TRP A 153 -9.89 3.13 -6.44
N ASN A 154 -10.75 2.22 -5.99
CA ASN A 154 -11.99 1.94 -6.71
C ASN A 154 -13.14 2.82 -6.18
N CYS A 155 -13.59 3.77 -7.00
CA CYS A 155 -14.84 4.51 -6.78
C CYS A 155 -15.92 4.00 -7.75
N SER A 156 -16.26 2.71 -7.70
CA SER A 156 -17.46 2.21 -8.38
C SER A 156 -18.14 1.14 -7.55
N SER A 157 -19.35 1.50 -7.12
CA SER A 157 -20.39 0.63 -6.57
C SER A 157 -20.44 -0.70 -7.31
N PHE A 158 -20.29 -1.81 -6.57
CA PHE A 158 -20.58 -3.20 -6.94
C PHE A 158 -20.84 -3.47 -8.44
N SER A 159 -19.80 -3.86 -9.18
CA SER A 159 -20.00 -4.57 -10.45
C SER A 159 -18.96 -5.68 -10.63
N ASN A 160 -19.35 -6.88 -10.18
CA ASN A 160 -19.10 -8.19 -10.78
C ASN A 160 -17.76 -8.41 -11.52
N LEU A 161 -16.66 -8.55 -10.78
CA LEU A 161 -15.54 -9.36 -11.25
C LEU A 161 -15.19 -10.38 -10.18
N LYS A 162 -15.55 -11.64 -10.45
CA LYS A 162 -15.03 -12.80 -9.75
C LYS A 162 -13.50 -12.76 -9.88
N VAL A 163 -12.81 -12.46 -8.78
CA VAL A 163 -11.41 -12.82 -8.63
C VAL A 163 -11.43 -14.30 -8.25
N VAL A 164 -11.12 -15.16 -9.22
CA VAL A 164 -10.70 -16.52 -8.94
C VAL A 164 -9.23 -16.41 -8.58
N CYS A 165 -8.92 -16.72 -7.32
CA CYS A 165 -7.58 -17.00 -6.84
C CYS A 165 -7.07 -18.29 -7.49
#